data_AF-A0A851DM78-F1
#
_entry.id   AF-A0A851DM78-F1
#
_cell.length_a   1.000
_cell.length_b   1.000
_cell.length_c   1.000
_cell.angle_alpha   90.00
_cell.angle_beta   90.00
_cell.angle_gamma   90.00
#
_symmetry.space_group_name_H-M   'P 1'
#
loop_
_entity.id
_entity.type
_entity.pdbx_description
1 polymer ?
#
loop_
_entity_poly.entity_id
_entity_poly.type
_entity_poly.pdbx_seq_one_letter_code
_entity_poly.pdbx_strand_id
1 'polypeptide(L)'
;TGMNGTAIENFVCVIFNVSFMNCTWHVGMTASEDTQYFLYWKTSRKEDFKGCQNYIKDNCGRHTGCRFQNVTIYNKRAYFLVNGSRNGKNIQS
;
A
#
# COMPACT_ATOMS: atom_id res chain seq x y z
N THR A 1 -3.09 8.00 -19.75
CA THR A 1 -1.98 7.10 -20.12
C THR A 1 -1.22 6.79 -18.86
N GLY A 2 -1.17 5.52 -18.46
CA GLY A 2 -0.42 5.13 -17.28
C GLY A 2 1.08 5.21 -17.52
N MET A 3 1.81 5.68 -16.51
CA MET A 3 3.26 5.74 -16.56
C MET A 3 3.82 4.35 -16.25
N ASN A 4 4.12 3.58 -17.29
CA ASN A 4 4.78 2.29 -17.14
C ASN A 4 6.03 2.43 -16.25
N GLY A 5 6.11 1.63 -15.19
CA GLY A 5 7.24 1.61 -14.25
C GLY A 5 7.07 2.44 -12.97
N THR A 6 5.95 3.16 -12.78
CA THR A 6 5.68 3.88 -11.51
C THR A 6 4.98 3.02 -10.46
N ALA A 7 4.45 1.86 -10.86
CA ALA A 7 3.82 0.91 -9.96
C ALA A 7 4.82 0.37 -8.93
N ILE A 8 4.32 0.00 -7.76
CA ILE A 8 5.16 -0.56 -6.70
C ILE A 8 5.65 -1.96 -7.08
N GLU A 9 6.80 -2.35 -6.53
CA GLU A 9 7.40 -3.68 -6.73
C GLU A 9 7.59 -4.39 -5.39
N ASN A 10 7.76 -5.72 -5.42
CA ASN A 10 8.03 -6.55 -4.24
C ASN A 10 7.08 -6.27 -3.05
N PHE A 11 5.78 -6.19 -3.34
CA PHE A 11 4.76 -6.01 -2.31
C PHE A 11 4.63 -7.26 -1.44
N VAL A 12 4.90 -7.13 -0.16
CA VAL A 12 4.82 -8.21 0.83
C VAL A 12 4.07 -7.72 2.06
N CYS A 13 3.20 -8.56 2.61
CA CYS A 13 2.56 -8.31 3.90
C CYS A 13 2.83 -9.48 4.86
N VAL A 14 3.19 -9.17 6.10
CA VAL A 14 3.43 -10.13 7.17
C VAL A 14 2.49 -9.82 8.33
N ILE A 15 1.76 -10.84 8.78
CA ILE A 15 0.90 -10.76 9.96
C ILE A 15 1.64 -11.38 11.14
N PHE A 16 1.66 -10.68 12.26
CA PHE A 16 2.36 -11.08 13.47
C PHE A 16 1.59 -10.61 14.70
N ASN A 17 1.94 -11.15 15.87
CA ASN A 17 1.33 -10.79 17.16
C ASN A 17 -0.20 -10.78 17.12
N VAL A 18 -0.79 -11.78 16.45
CA VAL A 18 -2.24 -12.02 16.30
C VAL A 18 -2.99 -11.02 15.40
N SER A 19 -2.79 -9.71 15.57
CA SER A 19 -3.61 -8.68 14.93
C SER A 19 -2.83 -7.49 14.34
N PHE A 20 -1.51 -7.64 14.17
CA PHE A 20 -0.68 -6.64 13.49
C PHE A 20 -0.30 -7.11 12.10
N MET A 21 -0.32 -6.19 11.13
CA MET A 21 0.11 -6.49 9.77
C MET A 21 1.03 -5.40 9.25
N ASN A 22 2.25 -5.79 8.87
CA ASN A 22 3.19 -4.91 8.20
C ASN A 22 3.20 -5.25 6.71
N CYS A 23 2.94 -4.26 5.87
CA CYS A 23 3.11 -4.36 4.44
C CYS A 23 4.28 -3.47 3.99
N THR A 24 5.13 -3.96 3.10
CA THR A 24 6.27 -3.23 2.55
C THR A 24 6.32 -3.40 1.03
N TRP A 25 6.89 -2.42 0.35
CA TRP A 25 7.10 -2.47 -1.09
C TRP A 25 8.30 -1.61 -1.48
N HIS A 26 8.82 -1.88 -2.67
CA HIS A 26 9.78 -1.01 -3.34
C HIS A 26 9.05 0.03 -4.18
N VAL A 27 9.63 1.23 -4.22
CA VAL A 27 9.21 2.30 -5.12
C VAL A 27 9.48 1.87 -6.56
N GLY A 28 8.55 2.17 -7.46
CA GLY A 28 8.71 1.81 -8.88
C GLY A 28 9.94 2.47 -9.48
N MET A 29 10.63 1.74 -10.36
CA MET A 29 11.93 2.18 -10.91
C MET A 29 11.90 3.56 -11.56
N THR A 30 10.76 3.95 -12.16
CA THR A 30 10.60 5.25 -12.84
C THR A 30 9.78 6.26 -12.04
N ALA A 31 9.50 5.99 -10.76
CA ALA A 31 8.76 6.90 -9.91
C ALA A 31 9.65 8.07 -9.46
N SER A 32 9.19 9.27 -9.75
CA SER A 32 9.84 10.52 -9.34
C SER A 32 9.69 10.77 -7.83
N GLU A 33 10.45 11.70 -7.28
CA GLU A 33 10.45 12.02 -5.84
C GLU A 33 9.09 12.57 -5.35
N ASP A 34 8.34 13.24 -6.24
CA ASP A 34 6.97 13.74 -6.01
C ASP A 34 5.89 12.64 -6.12
N THR A 35 6.28 11.38 -6.32
CA THR A 35 5.36 10.24 -6.34
C THR A 35 5.02 9.82 -4.91
N GLN A 36 3.73 9.65 -4.62
CA GLN A 36 3.24 9.17 -3.33
C GLN A 36 2.35 7.93 -3.50
N TYR A 37 2.36 7.03 -2.52
CA TYR A 37 1.62 5.78 -2.55
C TYR A 37 0.61 5.69 -1.40
N PHE A 38 -0.53 5.05 -1.64
CA PHE A 38 -1.56 4.87 -0.62
C PHE A 38 -2.05 3.43 -0.63
N LEU A 39 -1.92 2.75 0.52
CA LEU A 39 -2.34 1.36 0.67
C LEU A 39 -3.72 1.26 1.32
N TYR A 40 -4.54 0.42 0.73
CA TYR A 40 -5.84 0.02 1.22
C TYR A 40 -5.96 -1.50 1.22
N TRP A 41 -6.68 -2.05 2.20
CA TRP A 41 -6.92 -3.49 2.25
C TRP A 41 -8.33 -3.85 2.74
N LYS A 42 -8.80 -5.05 2.43
CA LYS A 42 -10.05 -5.63 2.96
C LYS A 42 -10.00 -7.16 2.99
N THR A 43 -10.84 -7.78 3.83
CA THR A 43 -10.86 -9.24 3.97
C THR A 43 -11.97 -9.92 3.17
N SER A 44 -12.99 -9.17 2.77
CA SER A 44 -14.10 -9.70 1.97
C SER A 44 -14.50 -8.75 0.85
N ARG A 45 -15.25 -9.26 -0.13
CA ARG A 45 -15.77 -8.42 -1.22
C ARG A 45 -16.84 -7.43 -0.74
N LYS A 46 -17.55 -7.76 0.34
CA LYS A 46 -18.65 -6.98 0.92
C LYS A 46 -18.18 -5.89 1.88
N GLU A 47 -16.96 -5.99 2.37
CA GLU A 47 -16.35 -4.98 3.24
C GLU A 47 -15.79 -3.81 2.43
N ASP A 48 -15.79 -2.64 3.07
CA ASP A 48 -15.09 -1.47 2.58
C ASP A 48 -13.58 -1.60 2.76
N PHE A 49 -12.84 -0.89 1.91
CA PHE A 49 -11.39 -0.79 2.01
C PHE A 49 -10.98 0.01 3.23
N LYS A 50 -10.12 -0.56 4.06
CA LYS A 50 -9.46 0.13 5.17
C LYS A 50 -8.16 0.75 4.68
N GLY A 51 -8.04 2.07 4.82
CA GLY A 51 -6.79 2.79 4.52
C GLY A 51 -5.71 2.51 5.56
N CYS A 52 -4.45 2.67 5.15
CA CYS A 52 -3.30 2.57 6.04
C CYS A 52 -3.42 3.51 7.25
N GLN A 53 -3.11 2.98 8.43
CA GLN A 53 -3.14 3.74 9.69
C GLN A 53 -1.80 4.42 9.98
N ASN A 54 -0.68 3.76 9.66
CA ASN A 54 0.66 4.29 9.92
C ASN A 54 1.62 3.91 8.80
N TYR A 55 2.03 4.89 8.01
CA TYR A 55 2.93 4.68 6.87
C TYR A 55 4.39 4.63 7.30
N ILE A 56 5.13 3.72 6.66
CA ILE A 56 6.60 3.69 6.66
C ILE A 56 7.05 4.57 5.48
N LYS A 57 8.03 5.44 5.72
CA LYS A 57 8.50 6.43 4.74
C LYS A 57 9.97 6.24 4.42
N ASP A 58 10.33 6.49 3.16
CA ASP A 58 11.73 6.65 2.77
C ASP A 58 12.26 8.06 3.08
N ASN A 59 13.51 8.33 2.70
CA ASN A 59 14.17 9.62 2.91
C ASN A 59 13.52 10.78 2.13
N CYS A 60 12.77 10.48 1.05
CA CYS A 60 12.01 11.46 0.27
C CYS A 60 10.60 11.68 0.85
N GLY A 61 10.22 10.97 1.92
CA GLY A 61 8.89 11.02 2.51
C GLY A 61 7.83 10.20 1.76
N ARG A 62 8.23 9.39 0.77
CA ARG A 62 7.33 8.51 0.01
C ARG A 62 6.97 7.31 0.86
N HIS A 63 5.72 6.89 0.80
CA HIS A 63 5.25 5.72 1.51
C HIS A 63 5.83 4.47 0.85
N THR A 64 6.60 3.70 1.62
CA THR A 64 7.25 2.43 1.23
C THR A 64 6.73 1.24 2.03
N GLY A 65 5.78 1.50 2.94
CA GLY A 65 5.14 0.46 3.71
C GLY A 65 4.00 1.00 4.54
N CYS A 66 3.28 0.09 5.18
CA CYS A 66 2.17 0.38 6.08
C CYS A 66 2.19 -0.57 7.28
N ARG A 67 1.79 -0.04 8.43
CA ARG A 67 1.52 -0.81 9.65
C ARG A 67 0.03 -0.71 9.96
N PHE A 68 -0.66 -1.84 9.94
CA PHE A 68 -2.03 -1.98 10.39
C PHE A 68 -2.08 -2.61 11.78
N GLN A 69 -3.03 -2.17 12.57
CA GLN A 69 -3.37 -2.69 13.88
C GLN A 69 -4.81 -3.20 13.87
N ASN A 70 -5.11 -4.14 14.77
CA ASN A 70 -6.44 -4.73 14.92
C ASN A 70 -6.95 -5.36 13.61
N VAL A 71 -6.07 -6.03 12.88
CA VAL A 71 -6.47 -6.81 11.70
C VAL A 71 -7.17 -8.08 12.16
N THR A 72 -8.34 -8.35 11.59
CA THR A 72 -9.10 -9.58 11.86
C THR A 72 -8.91 -10.54 10.70
N ILE A 73 -8.18 -11.63 10.92
CA ILE A 73 -8.02 -12.68 9.91
C ILE A 73 -9.18 -13.67 10.04
N TYR A 74 -10.37 -13.26 9.58
CA TYR A 74 -11.51 -14.16 9.53
C TYR A 74 -11.59 -14.92 8.19
N ASN A 75 -11.12 -14.30 7.11
CA ASN A 75 -11.18 -14.84 5.76
C ASN A 75 -9.81 -15.34 5.30
N LYS A 76 -9.80 -16.43 4.53
CA LYS A 76 -8.59 -16.97 3.88
C LYS A 76 -8.05 -16.11 2.73
N ARG A 77 -8.76 -15.02 2.37
CA ARG A 77 -8.38 -14.11 1.29
C ARG A 77 -8.35 -12.68 1.81
N ALA A 78 -7.35 -11.94 1.38
CA ALA A 78 -7.26 -10.50 1.57
C ALA A 78 -7.08 -9.84 0.20
N TYR A 79 -7.66 -8.66 0.03
CA TYR A 79 -7.52 -7.85 -1.17
C TYR A 79 -6.76 -6.59 -0.79
N PHE A 80 -5.72 -6.27 -1.57
CA PHE A 80 -4.89 -5.09 -1.38
C PHE A 80 -4.99 -4.20 -2.61
N LEU A 81 -5.04 -2.89 -2.39
CA LEU A 81 -5.06 -1.87 -3.43
C LEU A 81 -4.01 -0.83 -3.07
N VAL A 82 -3.08 -0.57 -4.00
CA VAL A 82 -2.07 0.47 -3.86
C VAL A 82 -2.28 1.49 -4.96
N ASN A 83 -2.64 2.71 -4.56
CA ASN A 83 -2.76 3.83 -5.48
C ASN A 83 -1.47 4.64 -5.49
N GLY A 84 -1.06 5.11 -6.67
CA GLY A 84 0.01 6.08 -6.83
C GLY A 84 -0.57 7.46 -7.15
N SER A 85 0.07 8.53 -6.67
CA SER A 85 -0.20 9.90 -7.09
C SER A 85 1.09 10.64 -7.39
N ARG A 86 1.04 11.63 -8.28
CA ARG A 86 2.14 12.54 -8.62
C ARG A 86 1.60 13.96 -8.62
N ASN A 87 2.23 14.87 -7.87
CA ASN A 87 1.74 16.25 -7.69
C ASN A 87 0.25 16.32 -7.29
N GLY A 88 -0.18 15.40 -6.41
CA GLY A 88 -1.57 15.32 -5.95
C GLY A 88 -2.57 14.78 -6.97
N LYS A 89 -2.14 14.38 -8.17
CA LYS A 89 -3.00 13.73 -9.18
C LYS A 89 -2.77 12.23 -9.18
N ASN A 90 -3.83 11.43 -9.23
CA ASN A 90 -3.72 9.98 -9.32
C ASN A 90 -2.96 9.56 -10.59
N ILE A 91 -1.98 8.68 -10.42
CA ILE A 91 -1.33 7.96 -11.50
C ILE A 91 -2.15 6.69 -11.69
N GLN A 92 -2.95 6.63 -12.74
CA GLN A 92 -3.53 5.36 -13.17
C GLN A 92 -2.41 4.58 -13.84
N SER A 93 -2.06 3.40 -13.34
CA SER A 93 -1.28 2.43 -14.10
C SER A 93 -2.21 1.49 -14.85
#